data_AF-A0A933CLN5-F1
#
_entry.id   AF-A0A933CLN5-F1
#
_cell.length_a   1.000
_cell.length_b   1.000
_cell.length_c   1.000
_cell.angle_alpha   90.00
_cell.angle_beta   90.00
_cell.angle_gamma   90.00
#
_symmetry.space_group_name_H-M   'P 1'
#
loop_
_entity.id
_entity.type
_entity.pdbx_description
1 polymer ?
#
loop_
_entity_poly.entity_id
_entity_poly.type
_entity_poly.pdbx_seq_one_letter_code
_entity_poly.pdbx_strand_id
1 'polypeptide(L)' 'RYEAFLARATERDILGLKLPVASLEDVLQGKIWAALDPGRRPSKRQKDLADIARLLEGYPHLREKVPADILARLV' A
#
# COMPACT_ATOMS: atom_id res chain seq x y z
N ARG A 1 10.35 -7.40 7.88
CA ARG A 1 9.23 -7.26 6.90
C ARG A 1 9.51 -6.16 5.87
N TYR A 2 9.86 -4.95 6.32
CA TYR A 2 10.03 -3.77 5.45
C TYR A 2 11.45 -3.53 4.94
N GLU A 3 12.47 -4.22 5.49
CA GLU A 3 13.88 -4.00 5.12
C GLU A 3 14.14 -4.10 3.61
N ALA A 4 13.50 -5.04 2.92
CA ALA A 4 13.61 -5.21 1.47
C ALA A 4 13.11 -4.00 0.66
N PHE A 5 12.32 -3.09 1.25
CA PHE A 5 11.83 -1.90 0.57
C PHE A 5 12.95 -0.89 0.34
N LEU A 6 13.97 -0.87 1.20
CA LEU A 6 15.10 0.06 1.08
C LEU A 6 15.85 -0.15 -0.24
N ALA A 7 16.07 -1.42 -0.62
CA ALA A 7 16.76 -1.77 -1.86
C ALA A 7 15.97 -1.40 -3.13
N ARG A 8 14.65 -1.19 -3.01
CA ARG A 8 13.74 -0.83 -4.11
C ARG A 8 13.18 0.58 -3.97
N ALA A 9 13.78 1.40 -3.11
CA ALA A 9 13.34 2.77 -2.94
C ALA A 9 13.49 3.55 -4.25
N THR A 10 12.49 4.37 -4.54
CA THR A 10 12.45 5.23 -5.73
C THR A 10 12.53 6.69 -5.30
N GLU A 11 13.29 7.51 -6.01
CA GLU A 11 13.30 8.95 -5.75
C GLU A 11 11.97 9.61 -6.14
N ARG A 12 11.49 10.50 -5.26
CA ARG A 12 10.32 11.35 -5.47
C ARG A 12 10.57 12.74 -4.94
N ASP A 13 9.93 13.73 -5.56
CA ASP A 13 9.84 15.09 -5.02
C ASP A 13 8.70 15.16 -4.02
N ILE A 14 9.02 15.53 -2.78
CA ILE A 14 8.06 15.67 -1.69
C ILE A 14 8.31 17.03 -1.05
N LEU A 15 7.37 17.96 -1.24
CA LEU A 15 7.43 19.31 -0.69
C LEU A 15 8.74 20.04 -1.07
N GLY A 16 9.25 19.83 -2.29
CA GLY A 16 10.48 20.44 -2.80
C GLY A 16 11.78 19.72 -2.36
N LEU A 17 11.67 18.56 -1.71
CA LEU A 17 12.81 17.71 -1.35
C LEU A 17 12.81 16.44 -2.19
N LYS A 18 13.96 16.09 -2.78
CA LYS A 18 14.16 14.79 -3.40
C LYS A 18 14.48 13.77 -2.32
N LEU A 19 13.59 12.79 -2.12
CA LEU A 19 13.72 11.79 -1.09
C LEU A 19 13.53 10.38 -1.67
N PRO A 20 14.32 9.39 -1.21
CA PRO A 20 14.03 7.99 -1.49
C PRO A 20 12.78 7.56 -0.72
N VAL A 21 11.78 7.05 -1.43
CA VAL A 21 10.56 6.49 -0.84
C VAL A 21 10.31 5.07 -1.32
N ALA A 22 9.49 4.33 -0.58
CA ALA A 22 9.08 2.99 -1.01
C ALA A 22 8.45 3.04 -2.42
N SER A 23 8.76 2.03 -3.24
CA SER A 23 8.11 1.84 -4.53
C SER A 23 6.60 1.72 -4.36
N LEU A 24 5.85 1.96 -5.44
CA LEU A 24 4.41 1.90 -5.39
C LEU A 24 3.90 0.49 -5.00
N GLU A 25 4.53 -0.55 -5.53
CA GLU A 25 4.30 -1.95 -5.21
C GLU A 25 4.53 -2.23 -3.72
N ASP A 26 5.62 -1.69 -3.17
CA ASP A 26 5.96 -1.86 -1.76
C ASP A 26 4.99 -1.09 -0.84
N VAL A 27 4.54 0.10 -1.26
CA VAL A 27 3.49 0.85 -0.55
C VAL A 27 2.20 0.02 -0.51
N LEU A 28 1.76 -0.53 -1.64
CA LEU A 28 0.58 -1.39 -1.71
C LEU A 28 0.75 -2.63 -0.82
N GLN A 29 1.90 -3.28 -0.91
CA GLN A 29 2.24 -4.45 -0.11
C GLN A 29 2.13 -4.13 1.39
N GLY A 30 2.66 -2.98 1.82
CA GLY A 30 2.56 -2.48 3.19
C GLY A 30 1.12 -2.25 3.65
N LYS A 31 0.23 -1.78 2.77
CA LYS A 31 -1.20 -1.61 3.09
C LYS A 31 -1.94 -2.93 3.23
N ILE A 32 -1.73 -3.87 2.31
CA ILE A 32 -2.30 -5.23 2.39
C ILE A 32 -1.88 -5.88 3.71
N TRP A 33 -0.60 -5.78 4.01
CA TRP A 33 0.03 -6.25 5.22
C TRP A 33 -0.55 -5.68 6.51
N ALA A 34 -0.97 -4.41 6.50
CA ALA A 34 -1.62 -3.74 7.62
C ALA A 34 -3.11 -4.07 7.72
N ALA A 35 -3.80 -4.23 6.59
CA ALA A 35 -5.22 -4.59 6.56
C ALA A 35 -5.46 -6.02 7.07
N LEU A 36 -4.52 -6.93 6.78
CA LEU A 36 -4.53 -8.34 7.23
C LEU A 36 -4.06 -8.53 8.67
N ASP A 37 -3.49 -7.51 9.32
CA ASP A 37 -3.03 -7.63 10.70
C ASP A 37 -4.24 -7.83 11.65
N PRO A 38 -4.31 -8.96 12.39
CA PRO A 38 -5.40 -9.23 13.32
C PRO A 38 -5.54 -8.16 14.41
N GLY A 39 -4.42 -7.59 14.87
CA GLY A 39 -4.37 -6.56 15.91
C GLY A 39 -4.70 -5.15 15.43
N ARG A 40 -4.97 -4.98 14.12
CA ARG A 40 -5.25 -3.66 13.54
C ARG A 40 -6.59 -3.12 14.07
N ARG A 41 -6.56 -1.92 14.68
CA ARG A 41 -7.78 -1.22 15.09
C ARG A 41 -8.73 -1.04 13.89
N PRO A 42 -10.07 -1.18 14.06
CA PRO A 42 -11.02 -1.13 12.95
C PRO A 42 -10.92 0.12 12.06
N SER A 43 -10.81 1.31 12.65
CA SER A 43 -10.70 2.56 11.89
C SER A 43 -9.41 2.64 11.05
N LYS A 44 -8.30 2.09 11.55
CA LYS A 44 -7.04 2.01 10.81
C LYS A 44 -7.17 0.99 9.67
N ARG A 45 -7.81 -0.16 9.90
CA ARG A 45 -8.07 -1.15 8.85
C ARG A 45 -8.93 -0.59 7.72
N GLN A 46 -9.99 0.16 8.04
CA GLN A 46 -10.79 0.86 7.03
C GLN A 46 -9.95 1.87 6.24
N LYS A 47 -9.09 2.64 6.92
CA LYS A 47 -8.14 3.53 6.24
C LYS A 47 -7.21 2.75 5.31
N ASP A 48 -6.66 1.62 5.75
CA ASP A 48 -5.77 0.80 4.93
C ASP A 48 -6.50 0.26 3.68
N LEU A 49 -7.77 -0.16 3.81
CA LEU A 49 -8.61 -0.58 2.66
C LEU A 49 -8.89 0.59 1.70
N ALA A 50 -9.23 1.77 2.22
CA ALA A 50 -9.44 2.97 1.40
C ALA A 50 -8.15 3.40 0.68
N ASP A 51 -7.00 3.32 1.35
CA ASP A 51 -5.70 3.57 0.74
C ASP A 51 -5.39 2.58 -0.39
N ILE A 52 -5.76 1.30 -0.23
CA ILE A 52 -5.62 0.28 -1.30
C ILE A 52 -6.53 0.62 -2.48
N ALA A 53 -7.81 0.92 -2.24
CA ALA A 53 -8.76 1.29 -3.31
C ALA A 53 -8.23 2.49 -4.11
N ARG A 54 -7.80 3.56 -3.43
CA ARG A 54 -7.21 4.75 -4.04
C ARG A 54 -5.96 4.44 -4.88
N LEU A 55 -5.11 3.52 -4.44
CA LEU A 55 -3.96 3.09 -5.23
C LEU A 55 -4.38 2.33 -6.49
N LEU A 56 -5.39 1.46 -6.41
CA LEU A 56 -5.89 0.71 -7.57
C LEU A 56 -6.59 1.61 -8.58
N GLU A 57 -7.28 2.65 -8.14
CA GLU A 57 -7.88 3.67 -9.02
C GLU A 57 -6.80 4.40 -9.83
N GLY A 58 -5.72 4.83 -9.17
CA GLY A 58 -4.61 5.51 -9.84
C GLY A 58 -3.69 4.58 -10.64
N TYR A 59 -3.61 3.30 -10.26
CA TYR A 59 -2.69 2.32 -10.83
C TYR A 59 -3.34 0.93 -10.99
N PRO A 60 -4.24 0.76 -11.99
CA PRO A 60 -5.05 -0.45 -12.13
C PRO A 60 -4.26 -1.75 -12.29
N HIS A 61 -3.07 -1.70 -12.88
CA HIS A 61 -2.18 -2.86 -13.06
C HIS A 61 -1.75 -3.51 -11.73
N LEU A 62 -1.84 -2.77 -10.61
CA LEU A 62 -1.52 -3.33 -9.30
C LEU A 62 -2.60 -4.27 -8.74
N ARG A 63 -3.79 -4.30 -9.34
CA ARG A 63 -4.90 -5.13 -8.87
C ARG A 63 -4.52 -6.61 -8.83
N GLU A 64 -3.69 -7.05 -9.76
CA GLU A 64 -3.16 -8.43 -9.84
C GLU A 64 -2.31 -8.83 -8.62
N LYS A 65 -1.76 -7.84 -7.90
CA LYS A 65 -0.95 -8.06 -6.69
C LYS A 65 -1.78 -8.09 -5.41
N VAL A 66 -3.09 -7.86 -5.48
CA VAL A 66 -3.97 -7.78 -4.30
C VAL A 66 -4.68 -9.13 -4.08
N PRO A 67 -4.57 -9.73 -2.89
CA PRO A 67 -5.30 -10.93 -2.53
C PRO A 67 -6.83 -10.79 -2.72
N ALA A 68 -7.49 -11.86 -3.17
CA ALA A 68 -8.92 -11.86 -3.46
C ALA A 68 -9.79 -11.53 -2.24
N ASP A 69 -9.37 -11.93 -1.03
CA ASP A 69 -10.07 -11.64 0.22
C ASP A 69 -10.04 -10.15 0.58
N ILE A 70 -8.96 -9.44 0.22
CA ILE A 70 -8.89 -7.98 0.33
C ILE A 70 -9.74 -7.32 -0.75
N LEU A 71 -9.67 -7.78 -2.01
CA LEU A 71 -10.48 -7.23 -3.10
C LEU A 71 -11.99 -7.30 -2.79
N ALA A 72 -12.44 -8.39 -2.16
CA ALA A 72 -13.83 -8.56 -1.74
C ALA A 72 -14.28 -7.55 -0.65
N ARG A 73 -13.34 -6.86 0.01
CA ARG A 73 -13.61 -5.88 1.08
C ARG A 73 -13.53 -4.42 0.60
N LEU A 74 -13.21 -4.18 -0.68
CA LEU A 74 -13.08 -2.83 -1.25
C LEU A 74 -14.42 -2.26 -1.77
N VAL A 75 -15.55 -2.77 -1.28
CA VAL A 75 -16.92 -2.39 -1.69
C VAL A 75 -17.21 -0.93 -1.34
#